data_AF-A0A842N9K1-F1
#
_entry.id   AF-A0A842N9K1-F1
#
_cell.length_a   1.000
_cell.length_b   1.000
_cell.length_c   1.000
_cell.angle_alpha   90.00
_cell.angle_beta   90.00
_cell.angle_gamma   90.00
#
_symmetry.space_group_name_H-M   'P 1'
#
loop_
_entity.id
_entity.type
_entity.pdbx_description
1 polymer ?
#
loop_
_entity_poly.entity_id
_entity_poly.type
_entity_poly.pdbx_seq_one_letter_code
_entity_poly.pdbx_strand_id
1 'polypeptide(L)'
;MNMVKFCPECGESLSSQDFKFCPECGFKMEEKFNDEISSVQEEKKDSFSIYNLGERFEQVVEEIFQAKGYKTSRRQRLKGESGTINEIDVLAEKGASTIAVECKNLSSPVGQSLIRDFIQKLYELKIRKGYFASNSELTTGASRLAEQNNITVWTKDNCTCLARYAYKSN
;
A
#
# COMPACT_ATOMS: atom_id res chain seq x y z
N MET A 1 -19.05 19.29 -8.19
CA MET A 1 -19.47 17.90 -7.95
C MET A 1 -19.77 17.78 -6.46
N ASN A 2 -21.02 17.54 -6.08
CA ASN A 2 -21.40 17.35 -4.67
C ASN A 2 -20.79 16.03 -4.18
N MET A 3 -19.94 16.10 -3.16
CA MET A 3 -19.49 14.91 -2.42
C MET A 3 -20.66 14.40 -1.59
N VAL A 4 -21.21 13.26 -1.99
CA VAL A 4 -22.18 12.52 -1.18
C VAL A 4 -21.42 11.94 0.01
N LYS A 5 -21.83 12.28 1.24
CA LYS A 5 -21.29 11.68 2.47
C LYS A 5 -22.14 10.46 2.81
N PHE A 6 -21.58 9.46 3.49
CA PHE A 6 -22.34 8.29 3.94
C PHE A 6 -22.31 8.19 5.47
N CYS A 7 -23.40 7.71 6.08
CA CYS A 7 -23.43 7.41 7.51
C CYS A 7 -22.48 6.24 7.83
N PRO A 8 -21.57 6.37 8.80
CA PRO A 8 -20.61 5.32 9.11
C PRO A 8 -21.22 4.11 9.85
N GLU A 9 -22.42 4.24 10.42
CA GLU A 9 -23.07 3.16 11.16
C GLU A 9 -23.97 2.29 10.27
N CYS A 10 -24.80 2.90 9.41
CA CYS A 10 -25.77 2.17 8.58
C CYS A 10 -25.52 2.25 7.06
N GLY A 11 -24.64 3.15 6.60
CA GLY A 11 -24.33 3.30 5.18
C GLY A 11 -25.26 4.21 4.38
N GLU A 12 -26.21 4.90 5.02
CA GLU A 12 -27.17 5.79 4.34
C GLU A 12 -26.49 6.97 3.64
N SER A 13 -27.00 7.37 2.48
CA SER A 13 -26.49 8.48 1.66
C SER A 13 -26.96 9.83 2.22
N LEU A 14 -26.02 10.63 2.72
CA LEU A 14 -26.26 11.98 3.20
C LEU A 14 -26.03 12.98 2.05
N SER A 15 -27.14 13.48 1.51
CA SER A 15 -27.18 14.30 0.29
C SER A 15 -27.00 15.81 0.52
N SER A 16 -26.84 16.26 1.76
CA SER A 16 -26.62 17.68 2.11
C SER A 16 -25.61 17.85 3.26
N GLN A 17 -25.10 19.07 3.43
CA GLN A 17 -23.86 19.31 4.17
C GLN A 17 -23.97 19.30 5.70
N ASP A 18 -25.16 19.36 6.30
CA ASP A 18 -25.30 19.51 7.76
C ASP A 18 -26.37 18.58 8.37
N PHE A 19 -25.98 17.34 8.71
CA PHE A 19 -26.79 16.43 9.50
C PHE A 19 -26.13 16.16 10.86
N LYS A 20 -26.73 16.67 11.94
CA LYS A 20 -26.31 16.40 13.33
C LYS A 20 -26.62 14.97 13.79
N PHE A 21 -27.60 14.32 13.17
CA PHE A 21 -27.99 12.93 13.45
C PHE A 21 -28.40 12.25 12.13
N CYS A 22 -28.07 10.97 11.98
CA CYS A 22 -28.53 10.16 10.85
C CYS A 22 -30.05 9.91 10.99
N PRO A 23 -30.86 10.20 9.95
CA PRO A 23 -32.31 10.01 10.02
C PRO A 23 -32.73 8.54 10.06
N GLU A 24 -31.89 7.62 9.57
CA GLU A 24 -32.23 6.20 9.47
C GLU A 24 -31.90 5.40 10.74
N CYS A 25 -30.72 5.61 11.33
CA CYS A 25 -30.29 4.83 12.51
C CYS A 25 -30.17 5.65 13.80
N GLY A 26 -30.28 6.98 13.73
CA GLY A 26 -30.16 7.86 14.89
C GLY A 26 -28.72 8.18 15.30
N PHE A 27 -27.70 7.72 14.55
CA PHE A 27 -26.29 8.00 14.83
C PHE A 27 -26.01 9.51 14.91
N LYS A 28 -25.44 9.99 16.02
CA LYS A 28 -25.08 11.40 16.21
C LYS A 28 -23.75 11.72 15.54
N MET A 29 -23.75 12.67 14.61
CA MET A 29 -22.57 13.14 13.90
C MET A 29 -21.99 14.34 14.68
N GLU A 30 -20.90 14.15 15.42
CA GLU A 30 -20.29 15.24 16.20
C GLU A 30 -19.36 16.08 15.31
N GLU A 31 -19.71 17.37 15.14
CA GLU A 31 -18.86 18.36 14.47
C GLU A 31 -17.78 18.85 15.44
N LYS A 32 -16.51 18.72 15.05
CA LYS A 32 -15.42 19.52 15.63
C LYS A 32 -14.52 20.05 14.52
N PHE A 33 -14.67 21.33 14.21
CA PHE A 33 -13.66 22.16 13.55
C PHE A 33 -13.14 23.18 14.57
N ASN A 34 -11.82 23.42 14.50
CA ASN A 34 -10.92 23.92 15.55
C ASN A 34 -11.21 25.34 16.09
N ASP A 35 -10.76 25.63 17.32
CA ASP A 35 -9.51 26.39 17.58
C ASP A 35 -9.22 26.64 19.08
N GLU A 36 -7.92 26.59 19.41
CA GLU A 36 -7.17 27.17 20.55
C GLU A 36 -7.19 26.56 21.99
N ILE A 37 -6.02 25.97 22.33
CA ILE A 37 -5.16 26.11 23.55
C ILE A 37 -5.77 25.82 24.94
N SER A 38 -5.28 24.78 25.63
CA SER A 38 -4.53 24.92 26.92
C SER A 38 -4.26 23.58 27.65
N SER A 39 -2.97 23.32 27.87
CA SER A 39 -2.38 22.64 29.03
C SER A 39 -3.11 21.43 29.65
N VAL A 40 -2.88 20.23 29.11
CA VAL A 40 -2.80 19.00 29.91
C VAL A 40 -1.72 18.11 29.29
N GLN A 41 -0.85 17.56 30.15
CA GLN A 41 0.24 16.68 29.75
C GLN A 41 -0.32 15.38 29.15
N GLU A 42 -0.36 15.28 27.82
CA GLU A 42 -0.76 14.06 27.12
C GLU A 42 0.47 13.28 26.67
N GLU A 43 0.54 12.03 27.13
CA GLU A 43 1.46 11.01 26.66
C GLU A 43 1.41 10.91 25.12
N LYS A 44 2.58 10.86 24.50
CA LYS A 44 2.78 10.89 23.03
C LYS A 44 1.92 9.83 22.33
N LYS A 45 0.74 10.23 21.85
CA LYS A 45 0.05 9.53 20.76
C LYS A 45 0.89 9.72 19.51
N ASP A 46 1.70 8.72 19.23
CA ASP A 46 2.50 8.60 18.01
C ASP A 46 1.55 8.77 16.81
N SER A 47 1.59 9.94 16.17
CA SER A 47 0.76 10.24 15.01
C SER A 47 1.29 9.42 13.84
N PHE A 48 0.75 8.22 13.72
CA PHE A 48 1.17 7.26 12.72
C PHE A 48 0.77 7.77 11.32
N SER A 49 1.66 8.53 10.69
CA SER A 49 1.40 9.09 9.36
C SER A 49 1.25 7.97 8.32
N ILE A 50 0.43 8.20 7.28
CA ILE A 50 0.28 7.27 6.14
C ILE A 50 1.64 6.94 5.52
N TYR A 51 2.55 7.93 5.50
CA TYR A 51 3.93 7.74 5.07
C TYR A 51 4.66 6.67 5.90
N ASN A 52 4.55 6.74 7.24
CA ASN A 52 5.14 5.74 8.14
C ASN A 52 4.53 4.34 7.93
N LEU A 53 3.25 4.23 7.53
CA LEU A 53 2.63 2.95 7.18
C LEU A 53 3.23 2.38 5.89
N GLY A 54 3.48 3.22 4.89
CA GLY A 54 4.13 2.82 3.64
C GLY A 54 5.53 2.25 3.90
N GLU A 55 6.35 3.00 4.63
CA GLU A 55 7.71 2.59 5.03
C GLU A 55 7.74 1.27 5.78
N ARG A 56 6.84 1.10 6.76
CA ARG A 56 6.75 -0.16 7.52
C ARG A 56 6.30 -1.32 6.64
N PHE A 57 5.40 -1.08 5.68
CA PHE A 57 4.97 -2.12 4.76
C PHE A 57 6.13 -2.57 3.86
N GLU A 58 6.90 -1.63 3.31
CA GLU A 58 8.13 -1.93 2.56
C GLU A 58 9.14 -2.71 3.40
N GLN A 59 9.33 -2.33 4.67
CA GLN A 59 10.21 -3.04 5.61
C GLN A 59 9.78 -4.49 5.82
N VAL A 60 8.49 -4.75 6.07
CA VAL A 60 8.00 -6.12 6.27
C VAL A 60 8.18 -6.97 5.01
N VAL A 61 7.93 -6.38 3.84
CA VAL A 61 8.15 -7.07 2.56
C VAL A 61 9.64 -7.39 2.36
N GLU A 62 10.53 -6.45 2.70
CA GLU A 62 11.98 -6.66 2.71
C GLU A 62 12.37 -7.83 3.62
N GLU A 63 11.91 -7.84 4.87
CA GLU A 63 12.19 -8.88 5.87
C GLU A 63 11.75 -10.28 5.37
N ILE A 64 10.63 -10.37 4.64
CA ILE A 64 10.17 -11.63 4.02
C ILE A 64 11.19 -12.13 2.98
N PHE A 65 11.76 -11.25 2.16
CA PHE A 65 12.78 -11.64 1.18
C PHE A 65 14.11 -11.99 1.86
N GLN A 66 14.51 -11.23 2.88
CA GLN A 66 15.69 -11.54 3.70
C GLN A 66 15.59 -12.93 4.35
N ALA A 67 14.45 -13.25 4.95
CA ALA A 67 14.19 -14.58 5.53
C ALA A 67 14.22 -15.71 4.49
N LYS A 68 13.98 -15.40 3.20
CA LYS A 68 14.14 -16.34 2.07
C LYS A 68 15.59 -16.41 1.56
N GLY A 69 16.53 -15.72 2.22
CA GLY A 69 17.95 -15.69 1.89
C GLY A 69 18.31 -14.79 0.71
N TYR A 70 17.53 -13.75 0.45
CA TYR A 70 17.90 -12.69 -0.50
C TYR A 70 18.69 -11.60 0.22
N LYS A 71 19.66 -11.01 -0.47
CA LYS A 71 20.19 -9.69 -0.10
C LYS A 71 19.22 -8.65 -0.64
N THR A 72 18.87 -7.65 0.17
CA THR A 72 17.86 -6.65 -0.21
C THR A 72 18.37 -5.23 -0.08
N SER A 73 17.78 -4.34 -0.86
CA SER A 73 17.95 -2.89 -0.75
C SER A 73 16.60 -2.21 -0.99
N ARG A 74 16.16 -1.33 -0.09
CA ARG A 74 14.93 -0.54 -0.25
C ARG A 74 15.15 0.75 -1.05
N ARG A 75 14.09 1.25 -1.69
CA ARG A 75 13.98 2.57 -2.33
C ARG A 75 15.12 2.90 -3.28
N GLN A 76 15.46 1.94 -4.12
CA GLN A 76 16.53 2.09 -5.10
C GLN A 76 16.04 2.90 -6.28
N ARG A 77 16.76 3.99 -6.61
CA ARG A 77 16.52 4.80 -7.81
C ARG A 77 17.50 4.42 -8.89
N LEU A 78 17.00 3.73 -9.91
CA LEU A 78 17.80 3.11 -10.95
C LEU A 78 17.51 3.76 -12.30
N LYS A 79 18.54 4.00 -13.09
CA LYS A 79 18.40 4.56 -14.44
C LYS A 79 18.00 3.44 -15.41
N GLY A 80 16.86 3.61 -16.07
CA GLY A 80 16.36 2.74 -17.13
C GLY A 80 17.07 2.95 -18.46
N GLU A 81 16.78 2.07 -19.43
CA GLU A 81 17.33 2.17 -20.80
C GLU A 81 17.03 3.52 -21.47
N SER A 82 15.84 4.07 -21.28
CA SER A 82 15.46 5.40 -21.81
C SER A 82 16.19 6.56 -21.13
N GLY A 83 16.92 6.29 -20.04
CA GLY A 83 17.50 7.29 -19.16
C GLY A 83 16.57 7.78 -18.06
N THR A 84 15.31 7.34 -18.05
CA THR A 84 14.34 7.61 -16.99
C THR A 84 14.82 7.02 -15.65
N ILE A 85 14.69 7.77 -14.56
CA ILE A 85 14.98 7.27 -13.21
C ILE A 85 13.72 6.58 -12.68
N ASN A 86 13.84 5.28 -12.38
CA ASN A 86 12.78 4.44 -11.86
C ASN A 86 13.08 4.09 -10.39
N GLU A 87 12.11 4.31 -9.51
CA GLU A 87 12.21 3.89 -8.12
C GLU A 87 11.60 2.49 -7.93
N ILE A 88 12.36 1.62 -7.28
CA ILE A 88 11.95 0.27 -6.85
C ILE A 88 11.94 0.22 -5.32
N ASP A 89 10.78 -0.11 -4.75
CA ASP A 89 10.55 -0.06 -3.31
C ASP A 89 11.40 -1.10 -2.57
N VAL A 90 11.49 -2.34 -3.09
CA VAL A 90 12.46 -3.35 -2.63
C VAL A 90 13.13 -4.03 -3.83
N LEU A 91 14.45 -4.01 -3.86
CA LEU A 91 15.25 -4.81 -4.79
C LEU A 91 15.84 -6.00 -4.03
N ALA A 92 15.57 -7.22 -4.48
CA ALA A 92 16.01 -8.45 -3.82
C ALA A 92 16.88 -9.30 -4.77
N GLU A 93 18.07 -9.66 -4.30
CA GLU A 93 19.10 -10.35 -5.08
C GLU A 93 19.51 -11.67 -4.41
N LYS A 94 19.58 -12.75 -5.19
CA LYS A 94 20.08 -14.05 -4.73
C LYS A 94 20.77 -14.79 -5.88
N GLY A 95 22.09 -14.90 -5.80
CA GLY A 95 22.90 -15.41 -6.92
C GLY A 95 22.70 -14.53 -8.16
N ALA A 96 22.38 -15.15 -9.30
CA ALA A 96 22.10 -14.43 -10.55
C ALA A 96 20.65 -13.92 -10.67
N SER A 97 19.81 -14.11 -9.64
CA SER A 97 18.41 -13.69 -9.67
C SER A 97 18.24 -12.31 -9.05
N THR A 98 17.67 -11.38 -9.81
CA THR A 98 17.21 -10.08 -9.32
C THR A 98 15.69 -10.02 -9.40
N ILE A 99 15.06 -9.60 -8.31
CA ILE A 99 13.62 -9.39 -8.17
C ILE A 99 13.40 -7.93 -7.79
N ALA A 100 12.51 -7.26 -8.51
CA ALA A 100 12.00 -5.97 -8.09
C ALA A 100 10.63 -6.14 -7.44
N VAL A 101 10.36 -5.33 -6.43
CA VAL A 101 9.10 -5.32 -5.70
C VAL A 101 8.56 -3.90 -5.65
N GLU A 102 7.30 -3.74 -6.04
CA GLU A 102 6.50 -2.54 -5.80
C GLU A 102 5.56 -2.79 -4.63
N CYS A 103 5.48 -1.82 -3.71
CA CYS A 103 4.63 -1.84 -2.53
C CYS A 103 3.54 -0.75 -2.64
N LYS A 104 2.29 -1.14 -2.37
CA LYS A 104 1.15 -0.21 -2.33
C LYS A 104 0.23 -0.48 -1.14
N ASN A 105 0.24 0.46 -0.19
CA ASN A 105 -0.69 0.48 0.93
C ASN A 105 -1.86 1.44 0.64
N LEU A 106 -2.92 0.92 0.02
CA LEU A 106 -4.09 1.69 -0.40
C LEU A 106 -5.34 1.26 0.38
N SER A 107 -6.30 2.18 0.48
CA SER A 107 -7.62 1.91 1.06
C SER A 107 -8.63 1.34 0.05
N SER A 108 -8.33 1.41 -1.25
CA SER A 108 -9.16 0.92 -2.33
C SER A 108 -8.42 -0.09 -3.21
N PRO A 109 -9.14 -0.92 -3.99
CA PRO A 109 -8.50 -1.92 -4.84
C PRO A 109 -7.54 -1.31 -5.87
N VAL A 110 -6.43 -2.00 -6.11
CA VAL A 110 -5.40 -1.59 -7.07
C VAL A 110 -5.94 -1.72 -8.50
N GLY A 111 -5.89 -0.61 -9.24
CA GLY A 111 -6.25 -0.53 -10.66
C GLY A 111 -5.12 -0.92 -11.62
N GLN A 112 -5.47 -1.10 -12.90
CA GLN A 112 -4.53 -1.53 -13.95
C GLN A 112 -3.39 -0.53 -14.22
N SER A 113 -3.58 0.77 -13.96
CA SER A 113 -2.54 1.79 -14.18
C SER A 113 -1.28 1.49 -13.37
N LEU A 114 -1.42 1.24 -12.07
CA LEU A 114 -0.28 0.96 -11.19
C LEU A 114 0.50 -0.30 -11.61
N ILE A 115 -0.20 -1.32 -12.10
CA ILE A 115 0.44 -2.53 -12.62
C ILE A 115 1.19 -2.22 -13.92
N ARG A 116 0.61 -1.44 -14.85
CA ARG A 116 1.29 -1.01 -16.08
C ARG A 116 2.54 -0.20 -15.80
N ASP A 117 2.47 0.72 -14.84
CA ASP A 117 3.63 1.52 -14.43
C ASP A 117 4.74 0.61 -13.93
N PHE A 118 4.41 -0.40 -13.11
CA PHE A 118 5.39 -1.36 -12.63
C PHE A 118 5.96 -2.25 -13.76
N ILE A 119 5.13 -2.69 -14.71
CA ILE A 119 5.60 -3.41 -15.91
C ILE A 119 6.62 -2.57 -16.67
N GLN A 120 6.37 -1.27 -16.85
CA GLN A 120 7.32 -0.37 -17.51
C GLN A 120 8.62 -0.26 -16.73
N LYS A 121 8.59 -0.14 -15.39
CA LYS A 121 9.80 -0.14 -14.56
C LYS A 121 10.62 -1.42 -14.77
N LEU A 122 9.97 -2.59 -14.76
CA LEU A 122 10.63 -3.88 -14.98
C LEU A 122 11.29 -3.96 -16.37
N TYR A 123 10.58 -3.50 -17.40
CA TYR A 123 11.08 -3.44 -18.77
C TYR A 123 12.33 -2.54 -18.87
N GLU A 124 12.24 -1.30 -18.40
CA GLU A 124 13.33 -0.32 -18.43
C GLU A 124 14.60 -0.79 -17.70
N LEU A 125 14.43 -1.60 -16.65
CA LEU A 125 15.52 -2.11 -15.81
C LEU A 125 15.97 -3.52 -16.21
N LYS A 126 15.36 -4.12 -17.24
CA LYS A 126 15.60 -5.52 -17.68
C LYS A 126 15.43 -6.56 -16.58
N ILE A 127 14.55 -6.29 -15.62
CA ILE A 127 14.24 -7.21 -14.52
C ILE A 127 13.07 -8.09 -14.95
N ARG A 128 13.29 -9.40 -15.07
CA ARG A 128 12.28 -10.32 -15.58
C ARG A 128 11.19 -10.70 -14.58
N LYS A 129 11.48 -10.65 -13.28
CA LYS A 129 10.58 -11.11 -12.22
C LYS A 129 10.22 -9.96 -11.30
N GLY A 130 8.92 -9.66 -11.24
CA GLY A 130 8.37 -8.63 -10.36
C GLY A 130 7.47 -9.23 -9.28
N TYR A 131 7.45 -8.59 -8.11
CA TYR A 131 6.40 -8.78 -7.11
C TYR A 131 5.65 -7.47 -6.92
N PHE A 132 4.32 -7.55 -6.83
CA PHE A 132 3.49 -6.41 -6.49
C PHE A 132 2.81 -6.71 -5.16
N ALA A 133 3.31 -6.08 -4.10
CA ALA A 133 2.81 -6.24 -2.74
C ALA A 133 1.78 -5.14 -2.44
N SER A 134 0.60 -5.53 -1.98
CA SER A 134 -0.45 -4.61 -1.58
C SER A 134 -1.16 -5.05 -0.31
N ASN A 135 -1.62 -4.08 0.48
CA ASN A 135 -2.52 -4.32 1.61
C ASN A 135 -4.00 -4.45 1.17
N SER A 136 -4.30 -4.06 -0.07
CA SER A 136 -5.64 -4.16 -0.67
C SER A 136 -5.66 -5.22 -1.76
N GLU A 137 -6.86 -5.63 -2.15
CA GLU A 137 -7.07 -6.47 -3.33
C GLU A 137 -6.76 -5.72 -4.63
N LEU A 138 -6.58 -6.47 -5.71
CA LEU A 138 -6.50 -5.92 -7.07
C LEU A 138 -7.88 -6.00 -7.73
N THR A 139 -8.19 -5.04 -8.61
CA THR A 139 -9.31 -5.21 -9.54
C THR A 139 -9.06 -6.43 -10.45
N THR A 140 -10.12 -7.09 -10.92
CA THR A 140 -9.99 -8.28 -11.81
C THR A 140 -9.10 -8.01 -13.02
N GLY A 141 -9.22 -6.82 -13.63
CA GLY A 141 -8.36 -6.42 -14.74
C GLY A 141 -6.88 -6.27 -14.34
N ALA A 142 -6.60 -5.74 -13.16
CA ALA A 142 -5.24 -5.60 -12.65
C ALA A 142 -4.61 -6.96 -12.33
N SER A 143 -5.35 -7.89 -11.70
CA SER A 143 -4.88 -9.25 -11.43
C SER A 143 -4.53 -9.98 -12.72
N ARG A 144 -5.42 -9.96 -13.72
CA ARG A 144 -5.16 -10.57 -15.03
C ARG A 144 -3.94 -9.97 -15.72
N LEU A 145 -3.79 -8.65 -15.66
CA LEU A 145 -2.64 -7.96 -16.25
C LEU A 145 -1.33 -8.36 -15.56
N ALA A 146 -1.33 -8.47 -14.23
CA ALA A 146 -0.16 -8.91 -13.47
C ALA A 146 0.24 -10.35 -13.85
N GLU A 147 -0.72 -11.27 -13.90
CA GLU A 147 -0.51 -12.67 -14.30
C GLU A 147 0.11 -12.78 -15.71
N GLN A 148 -0.44 -12.03 -16.68
CA GLN A 148 0.06 -12.03 -18.07
C GLN A 148 1.49 -11.52 -18.21
N ASN A 149 2.00 -10.77 -17.23
CA ASN A 149 3.32 -10.15 -17.26
C ASN A 149 4.29 -10.75 -16.22
N ASN A 150 4.01 -11.95 -15.72
CA ASN A 150 4.85 -12.65 -14.74
C ASN A 150 5.09 -11.86 -13.43
N ILE A 151 4.11 -11.04 -13.04
CA ILE A 151 4.14 -10.32 -11.77
C ILE A 151 3.42 -11.16 -10.73
N THR A 152 4.15 -11.56 -9.68
CA THR A 152 3.55 -12.25 -8.53
C THR A 152 2.91 -11.23 -7.60
N VAL A 153 1.62 -11.38 -7.32
CA VAL A 153 0.88 -10.46 -6.44
C VAL A 153 0.84 -11.01 -5.02
N TRP A 154 1.18 -10.17 -4.04
CA TRP A 154 0.94 -10.44 -2.63
C TRP A 154 -0.09 -9.46 -2.10
N THR A 155 -1.27 -9.95 -1.74
CA THR A 155 -2.27 -9.17 -1.01
C THR A 155 -2.11 -9.37 0.50
N LYS A 156 -2.95 -8.72 1.31
CA LYS A 156 -2.95 -8.84 2.78
C LYS A 156 -2.90 -10.30 3.26
N ASP A 157 -3.67 -11.19 2.64
CA ASP A 157 -3.76 -12.59 3.06
C ASP A 157 -2.42 -13.31 2.91
N ASN A 158 -1.74 -13.11 1.78
CA ASN A 158 -0.45 -13.74 1.50
C ASN A 158 0.68 -13.05 2.26
N CYS A 159 0.69 -11.72 2.36
CA CYS A 159 1.67 -10.96 3.12
C CYS A 159 1.66 -11.35 4.60
N THR A 160 0.48 -11.50 5.21
CA THR A 160 0.37 -11.85 6.64
C THR A 160 0.91 -13.25 6.93
N CYS A 161 0.62 -14.21 6.05
CA CYS A 161 1.16 -15.57 6.17
C CYS A 161 2.68 -15.59 6.04
N LEU A 162 3.22 -14.84 5.07
CA LEU A 162 4.66 -14.77 4.81
C LEU A 162 5.42 -14.02 5.92
N ALA A 163 4.86 -12.94 6.46
CA ALA A 163 5.46 -12.20 7.57
C ALA A 163 5.60 -13.09 8.81
N ARG A 164 4.57 -13.87 9.15
CA ARG A 164 4.64 -14.84 10.26
C ARG A 164 5.74 -15.89 10.07
N TYR A 165 6.00 -16.32 8.83
CA TYR A 165 7.10 -17.22 8.53
C TYR A 165 8.46 -16.55 8.76
N ALA A 166 8.63 -15.31 8.31
CA ALA A 166 9.86 -14.56 8.49
C ALA A 166 10.22 -14.38 9.97
N TYR A 167 9.25 -13.99 10.81
CA TYR A 167 9.48 -13.82 12.26
C TYR A 167 9.74 -15.11 13.03
N LYS A 168 9.40 -16.29 12.49
CA LYS A 168 9.74 -17.58 13.10
C LYS A 168 11.14 -18.09 12.71
N SER A 169 11.74 -17.49 11.70
CA SER A 169 13.02 -17.93 11.12
C SER A 169 14.22 -17.12 11.62
N ASN A 170 13.97 -16.08 12.43
CA ASN A 170 14.95 -15.29 13.19
C ASN A 170 14.96 -15.75 14.65
#